data_AF-A0A9P5WKP6-F1
#
_entry.id   AF-A0A9P5WKP6-F1
#
_cell.length_a   1.000
_cell.length_b   1.000
_cell.length_c   1.000
_cell.angle_alpha   90.00
_cell.angle_beta   90.00
_cell.angle_gamma   90.00
#
_symmetry.space_group_name_H-M   'P 1'
#
loop_
_entity.id
_entity.type
_entity.pdbx_description
1 polymer ?
#
loop_
_entity_poly.entity_id
_entity_poly.type
_entity_poly.pdbx_seq_one_letter_code
_entity_poly.pdbx_strand_id
1 'polypeptide(L)'
;MLSSIGKIFGGQTEPDRGNDGPGSTPSEVPEALIKEFFGAIQEHDSDTVRRLLVDHKTGLTSARFKLDPHSVSFPPEVERDAYTLLGAYLGPLTGLQYSILTGKNDIALDILDATFEQDAKFGSGNTALHLAVLLGETEVVSGLIERGADMNLKNKRGYSVVDMSDNPDILRFLESAEVE
;
A
#
# COMPACT_ATOMS: atom_id res chain seq x y z
N MET A 1 -30.19 32.02 0.82
CA MET A 1 -29.00 31.97 -0.05
C MET A 1 -27.82 32.48 0.77
N LEU A 2 -26.83 31.60 1.04
CA LEU A 2 -25.43 31.83 1.46
C LEU A 2 -25.23 32.64 2.77
N SER A 3 -24.40 32.29 3.75
CA SER A 3 -23.19 31.47 3.78
C SER A 3 -22.87 31.12 5.25
N SER A 4 -22.71 29.83 5.52
CA SER A 4 -21.98 29.29 6.68
C SER A 4 -20.51 29.19 6.32
N ILE A 5 -19.59 29.46 7.26
CA ILE A 5 -18.31 28.76 7.51
C ILE A 5 -17.45 29.62 8.44
N GLY A 6 -17.09 29.05 9.59
CA GLY A 6 -16.05 29.59 10.48
C GLY A 6 -16.52 29.72 11.93
N LYS A 7 -16.20 28.70 12.75
CA LYS A 7 -16.11 28.65 14.24
C LYS A 7 -16.77 27.38 14.82
N ILE A 8 -16.13 26.22 14.72
CA ILE A 8 -16.49 25.03 15.55
C ILE A 8 -15.25 24.33 16.16
N PHE A 9 -14.10 24.98 16.31
CA PHE A 9 -13.03 24.40 17.15
C PHE A 9 -12.38 25.46 18.03
N GLY A 10 -12.95 25.62 19.22
CA GLY A 10 -12.35 26.31 20.36
C GLY A 10 -12.17 25.35 21.52
N GLY A 11 -10.95 25.33 22.07
CA GLY A 11 -10.61 24.93 23.44
C GLY A 11 -10.35 23.44 23.70
N GLN A 12 -9.12 23.06 24.04
CA GLN A 12 -8.67 22.89 25.45
C GLN A 12 -7.13 22.69 25.54
N THR A 13 -6.51 23.58 26.31
CA THR A 13 -5.32 23.45 27.20
C THR A 13 -4.10 22.59 26.82
N GLU A 14 -2.97 23.26 26.63
CA GLU A 14 -1.61 22.69 26.71
C GLU A 14 -1.33 22.12 28.12
N PRO A 15 -0.65 20.97 28.26
CA PRO A 15 0.06 20.62 29.48
C PRO A 15 1.55 20.98 29.35
N ASP A 16 1.95 21.90 30.22
CA ASP A 16 3.19 21.96 31.00
C ASP A 16 4.51 21.48 30.35
N ARG A 17 5.42 22.43 30.08
CA ARG A 17 6.81 22.17 29.70
C ARG A 17 7.63 21.79 30.94
N GLY A 18 7.58 20.51 31.30
CA GLY A 18 8.50 19.88 32.23
C GLY A 18 9.82 19.49 31.55
N ASN A 19 10.92 19.97 32.12
CA ASN A 19 12.30 19.70 31.73
C ASN A 19 12.73 18.25 32.06
N ASP A 20 13.02 17.44 31.04
CA ASP A 20 13.72 16.15 31.17
C ASP A 20 14.88 16.06 30.15
N GLY A 21 16.11 16.29 30.63
CA GLY A 21 17.41 15.71 30.20
C GLY A 21 17.89 15.81 28.74
N PRO A 22 19.22 15.80 28.48
CA PRO A 22 19.73 15.67 27.12
C PRO A 22 19.52 14.24 26.60
N GLY A 23 18.50 14.09 25.74
CA GLY A 23 18.62 13.33 24.50
C GLY A 23 18.59 11.81 24.59
N SER A 24 17.49 11.24 25.07
CA SER A 24 17.04 9.96 24.51
C SER A 24 16.46 10.26 23.12
N THR A 25 17.28 10.19 22.07
CA THR A 25 16.80 10.28 20.70
C THR A 25 15.70 9.23 20.51
N PRO A 26 14.50 9.62 20.02
CA PRO A 26 13.42 8.66 19.85
C PRO A 26 13.73 7.77 18.65
N SER A 27 14.41 6.64 18.90
CA SER A 27 14.60 5.50 17.98
C SER A 27 14.64 5.93 16.50
N GLU A 28 15.73 6.59 16.10
CA GLU A 28 15.97 6.90 14.69
C GLU A 28 15.99 5.60 13.89
N VAL A 29 15.04 5.46 12.98
CA VAL A 29 15.16 4.47 11.90
C VAL A 29 16.45 4.82 11.15
N PRO A 30 17.42 3.88 11.00
CA PRO A 30 18.70 4.22 10.42
C PRO A 30 18.48 4.72 8.98
N GLU A 31 18.97 5.91 8.66
CA GLU A 31 18.95 6.47 7.30
C GLU A 31 19.49 5.47 6.25
N ALA A 32 20.44 4.63 6.67
CA ALA A 32 20.95 3.50 5.91
C ALA A 32 19.86 2.54 5.43
N LEU A 33 18.88 2.21 6.27
CA LEU A 33 17.79 1.29 5.94
C LEU A 33 16.85 1.85 4.87
N ILE A 34 16.61 3.16 4.92
CA ILE A 34 15.80 3.87 3.92
C ILE A 34 16.57 3.92 2.60
N LYS A 35 17.86 4.27 2.64
CA LYS A 35 18.71 4.28 1.46
C LYS A 35 18.81 2.90 0.81
N GLU A 36 18.92 1.86 1.63
CA GLU A 36 18.92 0.47 1.18
C GLU A 36 17.59 0.11 0.51
N PHE A 37 16.47 0.47 1.13
CA PHE A 37 15.14 0.20 0.60
C PHE A 37 14.90 0.90 -0.75
N PHE A 38 15.15 2.21 -0.83
CA PHE A 38 14.95 2.98 -2.05
C PHE A 38 15.98 2.61 -3.12
N GLY A 39 17.21 2.30 -2.73
CA GLY A 39 18.23 1.77 -3.64
C GLY A 39 17.82 0.43 -4.24
N ALA A 40 17.30 -0.49 -3.44
CA ALA A 40 16.81 -1.77 -3.93
C ALA A 40 15.68 -1.61 -4.95
N ILE A 41 14.76 -0.65 -4.73
CA ILE A 41 13.71 -0.32 -5.71
C ILE A 41 14.30 0.22 -7.01
N GLN A 42 15.26 1.14 -6.91
CA GLN A 42 15.92 1.72 -8.09
C GLN A 42 16.66 0.67 -8.92
N GLU A 43 17.30 -0.30 -8.26
CA GLU A 43 18.05 -1.37 -8.91
C GLU A 43 17.19 -2.58 -9.29
N HIS A 44 15.86 -2.50 -9.09
CA HIS A 44 14.90 -3.60 -9.32
C HIS A 44 15.25 -4.89 -8.56
N ASP A 45 15.81 -4.75 -7.36
CA ASP A 45 16.14 -5.86 -6.45
C ASP A 45 14.93 -6.23 -5.59
N SER A 46 14.02 -7.01 -6.18
CA SER A 46 12.80 -7.50 -5.53
C SER A 46 13.08 -8.30 -4.25
N ASP A 47 14.18 -9.06 -4.18
CA ASP A 47 14.51 -9.88 -3.01
C ASP A 47 14.86 -9.01 -1.80
N THR A 48 15.68 -7.98 -2.01
CA THR A 48 16.02 -7.01 -0.96
C THR A 48 14.81 -6.19 -0.55
N VAL A 49 13.98 -5.75 -1.51
CA VAL A 49 12.72 -5.03 -1.22
C VAL A 49 11.81 -5.87 -0.33
N ARG A 50 11.57 -7.14 -0.70
CA ARG A 50 10.71 -8.07 0.05
C ARG A 50 11.23 -8.28 1.47
N ARG A 51 12.52 -8.60 1.61
CA ARG A 51 13.15 -8.80 2.93
C ARG A 51 12.97 -7.57 3.82
N LEU A 52 13.25 -6.38 3.30
CA LEU A 52 13.13 -5.14 4.06
C LEU A 52 11.68 -4.83 4.46
N LEU A 53 10.71 -5.12 3.60
CA LEU A 53 9.29 -4.98 3.93
C LEU A 53 8.82 -6.00 4.97
N VAL A 54 9.33 -7.23 4.95
CA VAL A 54 8.98 -8.24 5.97
C VAL A 54 9.58 -7.88 7.32
N ASP A 55 10.87 -7.54 7.35
CA ASP A 55 11.62 -7.38 8.60
C ASP A 55 11.43 -6.00 9.25
N HIS A 56 11.14 -4.97 8.44
CA HIS A 56 11.25 -3.58 8.88
C HIS A 56 10.11 -2.64 8.46
N LYS A 57 8.97 -3.19 8.00
CA LYS A 57 7.80 -2.41 7.54
C LYS A 57 7.47 -1.21 8.41
N THR A 58 7.26 -1.44 9.71
CA THR A 58 6.81 -0.41 10.66
C THR A 58 7.82 0.72 10.80
N GLY A 59 9.11 0.37 10.83
CA GLY A 59 10.20 1.35 10.86
C GLY A 59 10.17 2.21 9.60
N LEU A 60 10.19 1.58 8.43
CA LEU A 60 10.17 2.26 7.14
C LEU A 60 8.92 3.16 6.96
N THR A 61 7.71 2.68 7.30
CA THR A 61 6.47 3.45 7.23
C THR A 61 6.48 4.66 8.18
N SER A 62 7.10 4.55 9.35
CA SER A 62 7.20 5.66 10.32
C SER A 62 8.23 6.72 9.91
N ALA A 63 9.24 6.33 9.13
CA ALA A 63 10.33 7.19 8.70
C ALA A 63 10.01 7.98 7.41
N ARG A 64 8.98 7.57 6.66
CA ARG A 64 8.61 8.18 5.36
C ARG A 64 8.42 9.70 5.38
N PHE A 65 8.01 10.27 6.52
CA PHE A 65 7.79 11.72 6.69
C PHE A 65 8.93 12.43 7.42
N LYS A 66 9.94 11.69 7.89
CA LYS A 66 11.05 12.21 8.69
C LYS A 66 12.32 12.41 7.88
N LEU A 67 12.32 12.04 6.61
CA LEU A 67 13.45 12.27 5.71
C LEU A 67 13.54 13.76 5.38
N ASP A 68 14.71 14.34 5.60
CA ASP A 68 15.04 15.64 5.05
C ASP A 68 15.10 15.51 3.52
N PRO A 69 14.23 16.20 2.75
CA PRO A 69 14.20 16.13 1.29
C PRO A 69 15.51 16.59 0.62
N HIS A 70 16.44 17.20 1.37
CA HIS A 70 17.77 17.59 0.88
C HIS A 70 18.88 16.56 1.17
N SER A 71 18.63 15.57 2.04
CA SER A 71 19.65 14.60 2.47
C SER A 71 19.70 13.34 1.61
N VAL A 72 18.55 12.94 1.04
CA VAL A 72 18.38 11.74 0.24
C VAL A 72 17.35 12.04 -0.84
N SER A 73 17.80 12.22 -2.08
CA SER A 73 16.92 12.44 -3.23
C SER A 73 17.05 11.25 -4.17
N PHE A 74 15.94 10.52 -4.33
CA PHE A 74 15.81 9.46 -5.32
C PHE A 74 15.02 9.97 -6.52
N PRO A 75 15.07 9.28 -7.68
CA PRO A 75 14.20 9.61 -8.79
C PRO A 75 12.72 9.60 -8.37
N PRO A 76 11.87 10.53 -8.84
CA PRO A 76 10.47 10.63 -8.41
C PRO A 76 9.64 9.35 -8.59
N GLU A 77 10.01 8.51 -9.54
CA GLU A 77 9.45 7.17 -9.76
C GLU A 77 9.79 6.20 -8.63
N VAL A 78 11.04 6.19 -8.17
CA VAL A 78 11.53 5.36 -7.06
C VAL A 78 10.87 5.80 -5.75
N GLU A 79 10.79 7.10 -5.50
CA GLU A 79 10.12 7.62 -4.31
C GLU A 79 8.65 7.23 -4.28
N ARG A 80 7.95 7.36 -5.41
CA ARG A 80 6.55 6.95 -5.54
C ARG A 80 6.38 5.47 -5.22
N ASP A 81 7.23 4.64 -5.81
CA ASP A 81 7.17 3.19 -5.65
C ASP A 81 7.51 2.77 -4.22
N ALA A 82 8.50 3.40 -3.59
CA ALA A 82 8.80 3.20 -2.18
C ALA A 82 7.61 3.53 -1.28
N TYR A 83 6.95 4.67 -1.50
CA TYR A 83 5.76 5.02 -0.71
C TYR A 83 4.61 4.04 -0.95
N THR A 84 4.37 3.65 -2.20
CA THR A 84 3.40 2.60 -2.55
C THR A 84 3.70 1.31 -1.79
N LEU A 85 4.93 0.82 -1.87
CA LEU A 85 5.40 -0.39 -1.18
C LEU A 85 5.25 -0.28 0.35
N LEU A 86 5.49 0.88 0.95
CA LEU A 86 5.36 1.07 2.41
C LEU A 86 3.92 1.14 2.91
N GLY A 87 2.93 0.93 2.03
CA GLY A 87 1.52 1.10 2.37
C GLY A 87 1.21 2.56 2.75
N ALA A 88 2.01 3.52 2.26
CA ALA A 88 1.67 4.92 2.40
C ALA A 88 0.34 5.13 1.68
N TYR A 89 -0.73 5.37 2.43
CA TYR A 89 -2.02 5.79 1.90
C TYR A 89 -1.80 7.01 0.99
N LEU A 90 -1.80 6.79 -0.34
CA LEU A 90 -1.76 7.84 -1.36
C LEU A 90 -3.17 8.42 -1.52
N GLY A 91 -3.71 8.93 -0.41
CA GLY A 91 -5.15 9.16 -0.27
C GLY A 91 -5.89 7.86 0.07
N PRO A 92 -7.10 7.61 -0.45
CA PRO A 92 -7.92 6.46 -0.05
C PRO A 92 -7.48 5.09 -0.63
N LEU A 93 -6.48 5.06 -1.52
CA LEU A 93 -5.92 3.85 -2.15
C LEU A 93 -4.74 3.28 -1.35
N THR A 94 -4.68 1.95 -1.22
CA THR A 94 -3.48 1.24 -0.76
C THR A 94 -2.42 1.21 -1.86
N GLY A 95 -1.16 0.96 -1.48
CA GLY A 95 -0.08 0.78 -2.43
C GLY A 95 -0.34 -0.34 -3.44
N LEU A 96 -0.81 -1.49 -2.96
CA LEU A 96 -1.19 -2.63 -3.81
C LEU A 96 -2.26 -2.25 -4.84
N GLN A 97 -3.30 -1.51 -4.44
CA GLN A 97 -4.34 -1.07 -5.37
C GLN A 97 -3.80 -0.05 -6.38
N TYR A 98 -2.89 0.83 -5.96
CA TYR A 98 -2.28 1.82 -6.84
C TYR A 98 -1.37 1.19 -7.90
N SER A 99 -0.54 0.21 -7.52
CA SER A 99 0.33 -0.49 -8.47
C SER A 99 -0.50 -1.23 -9.52
N ILE A 100 -1.57 -1.91 -9.11
CA ILE A 100 -2.53 -2.56 -10.02
C ILE A 100 -3.18 -1.55 -10.96
N LEU A 101 -3.73 -0.45 -10.43
CA LEU A 101 -4.40 0.59 -11.25
C LEU A 101 -3.47 1.25 -12.28
N THR A 102 -2.17 1.23 -12.03
CA THR A 102 -1.16 1.84 -12.90
C THR A 102 -0.42 0.83 -13.78
N GLY A 103 -0.79 -0.46 -13.71
CA GLY A 103 -0.18 -1.54 -14.51
C GLY A 103 1.23 -1.92 -14.06
N LYS A 104 1.63 -1.57 -12.82
CA LYS A 104 2.92 -1.93 -12.23
C LYS A 104 2.83 -3.29 -11.55
N ASN A 105 2.68 -4.33 -12.37
CA ASN A 105 2.42 -5.69 -11.89
C ASN A 105 3.58 -6.28 -11.09
N ASP A 106 4.81 -6.01 -11.50
CA ASP A 106 6.04 -6.33 -10.77
C ASP A 106 5.99 -5.82 -9.32
N ILE A 107 5.68 -4.54 -9.15
CA ILE A 107 5.53 -3.92 -7.83
C ILE A 107 4.34 -4.52 -7.09
N ALA A 108 3.22 -4.79 -7.76
CA ALA A 108 2.07 -5.43 -7.13
C ALA A 108 2.43 -6.80 -6.55
N LEU A 109 3.16 -7.63 -7.30
CA LEU A 109 3.63 -8.94 -6.85
C LEU A 109 4.62 -8.82 -5.69
N ASP A 110 5.55 -7.87 -5.74
CA ASP A 110 6.48 -7.59 -4.65
C ASP A 110 5.76 -7.16 -3.35
N ILE A 111 4.71 -6.36 -3.47
CA ILE A 111 3.84 -6.00 -2.32
C ILE A 111 3.17 -7.24 -1.76
N LEU A 112 2.62 -8.09 -2.62
CA LEU A 112 1.92 -9.30 -2.19
C LEU A 112 2.84 -10.25 -1.42
N ASP A 113 4.08 -10.42 -1.87
CA ASP A 113 5.08 -11.25 -1.21
C ASP A 113 5.51 -10.74 0.17
N ALA A 114 5.32 -9.45 0.44
CA ALA A 114 5.68 -8.83 1.71
C ALA A 114 4.53 -8.80 2.74
N THR A 115 3.55 -9.70 2.66
CA THR A 115 2.43 -9.88 3.63
C THR A 115 1.57 -8.62 3.83
N PHE A 116 0.86 -8.20 2.78
CA PHE A 116 0.00 -7.01 2.80
C PHE A 116 -1.48 -7.35 2.94
N GLU A 117 -2.26 -6.39 3.47
CA GLU A 117 -3.72 -6.46 3.55
C GLU A 117 -4.33 -6.34 2.14
N GLN A 118 -4.46 -7.48 1.46
CA GLN A 118 -4.95 -7.59 0.08
C GLN A 118 -6.46 -7.34 -0.09
N ASP A 119 -7.23 -7.51 0.99
CA ASP A 119 -8.69 -7.34 1.00
C ASP A 119 -9.13 -5.93 1.42
N ALA A 120 -8.18 -5.01 1.59
CA ALA A 120 -8.48 -3.61 1.84
C ALA A 120 -9.44 -3.08 0.76
N LYS A 121 -10.53 -2.43 1.18
CA LYS A 121 -11.56 -1.91 0.28
C LYS A 121 -11.32 -0.43 -0.02
N PHE A 122 -11.44 -0.06 -1.29
CA PHE A 122 -11.35 1.32 -1.76
C PHE A 122 -12.58 1.77 -2.56
N GLY A 123 -12.91 3.06 -2.47
CA GLY A 123 -13.89 3.74 -3.32
C GLY A 123 -15.28 3.09 -3.23
N SER A 124 -15.70 2.46 -4.33
CA SER A 124 -16.93 1.68 -4.43
C SER A 124 -16.87 0.34 -3.68
N GLY A 125 -15.95 0.13 -2.75
CA GLY A 125 -15.78 -1.10 -2.00
C GLY A 125 -14.98 -2.18 -2.74
N ASN A 126 -14.22 -1.81 -3.76
CA ASN A 126 -13.38 -2.73 -4.53
C ASN A 126 -12.11 -3.08 -3.74
N THR A 127 -11.72 -4.35 -3.76
CA THR A 127 -10.42 -4.83 -3.26
C THR A 127 -9.37 -4.81 -4.36
N ALA A 128 -8.12 -5.19 -4.04
CA ALA A 128 -7.08 -5.38 -5.05
C ALA A 128 -7.52 -6.41 -6.12
N LEU A 129 -8.17 -7.51 -5.70
CA LEU A 129 -8.64 -8.56 -6.61
C LEU A 129 -9.74 -8.07 -7.56
N HIS A 130 -10.67 -7.23 -7.09
CA HIS A 130 -11.65 -6.59 -7.98
C HIS A 130 -10.98 -5.78 -9.10
N LEU A 131 -9.90 -5.06 -8.77
CA LEU A 131 -9.19 -4.23 -9.73
C LEU A 131 -8.40 -5.08 -10.73
N ALA A 132 -7.67 -6.08 -10.24
CA ALA A 132 -6.89 -6.99 -11.09
C ALA A 132 -7.80 -7.75 -12.08
N VAL A 133 -8.94 -8.24 -11.61
CA VAL A 133 -9.93 -8.92 -12.47
C VAL A 133 -10.56 -7.97 -13.49
N LEU A 134 -10.94 -6.76 -13.07
CA LEU A 134 -11.52 -5.74 -13.97
C LEU A 134 -10.54 -5.33 -15.07
N LEU A 135 -9.25 -5.24 -14.77
CA LEU A 135 -8.20 -4.85 -15.70
C LEU A 135 -7.68 -6.03 -16.54
N GLY A 136 -8.01 -7.27 -16.16
CA GLY A 136 -7.56 -8.46 -16.87
C GLY A 136 -6.13 -8.88 -16.54
N GLU A 137 -5.58 -8.44 -15.41
CA GLU A 137 -4.19 -8.68 -15.01
C GLU A 137 -4.02 -10.09 -14.43
N THR A 138 -4.02 -11.12 -15.29
CA THR A 138 -4.07 -12.53 -14.90
C THR A 138 -2.98 -12.94 -13.91
N GLU A 139 -1.75 -12.44 -14.07
CA GLU A 139 -0.64 -12.76 -13.17
C GLU A 139 -0.88 -12.22 -11.75
N VAL A 140 -1.38 -10.99 -11.64
CA VAL A 140 -1.72 -10.39 -10.34
C VAL A 140 -2.96 -11.06 -9.73
N VAL A 141 -3.93 -11.47 -10.55
CA VAL A 141 -5.08 -12.27 -10.10
C VAL A 141 -4.60 -13.58 -9.46
N SER A 142 -3.68 -14.31 -10.12
CA SER A 142 -3.08 -15.53 -9.56
C SER A 142 -2.39 -15.24 -8.23
N GLY A 143 -1.51 -14.23 -8.21
CA GLY A 143 -0.73 -13.89 -7.03
C GLY A 143 -1.60 -13.50 -5.82
N LEU A 144 -2.71 -12.79 -6.04
CA LEU A 144 -3.67 -12.43 -5.00
C LEU A 144 -4.39 -13.66 -4.42
N ILE A 145 -4.85 -14.56 -5.28
CA ILE A 145 -5.60 -15.76 -4.86
C ILE A 145 -4.69 -16.74 -4.11
N GLU A 146 -3.48 -16.97 -4.61
CA GLU A 146 -2.47 -17.82 -3.96
C GLU A 146 -2.12 -17.34 -2.54
N ARG A 147 -2.24 -16.03 -2.28
CA ARG A 147 -1.98 -15.43 -0.97
C ARG A 147 -3.24 -15.30 -0.12
N GLY A 148 -4.37 -15.81 -0.59
CA GLY A 148 -5.62 -15.92 0.17
C GLY A 148 -6.51 -14.69 0.11
N ALA A 149 -6.48 -13.92 -1.00
CA ALA A 149 -7.43 -12.83 -1.20
C ALA A 149 -8.87 -13.39 -1.32
N ASP A 150 -9.82 -12.78 -0.62
CA ASP A 150 -11.20 -13.28 -0.59
C ASP A 150 -11.96 -12.87 -1.86
N MET A 151 -12.20 -13.86 -2.72
CA MET A 151 -12.95 -13.71 -3.98
C MET A 151 -14.45 -13.50 -3.77
N ASN A 152 -15.00 -13.84 -2.61
CA ASN A 152 -16.42 -13.70 -2.30
C ASN A 152 -16.80 -12.29 -1.82
N LEU A 153 -15.81 -11.44 -1.55
CA LEU A 153 -16.08 -10.07 -1.14
C LEU A 153 -16.85 -9.34 -2.22
N LYS A 154 -17.97 -8.75 -1.82
CA LYS A 154 -18.76 -7.88 -2.69
C LYS A 154 -18.37 -6.42 -2.50
N ASN A 155 -18.27 -5.71 -3.62
CA ASN A 155 -18.19 -4.27 -3.63
C ASN A 155 -19.57 -3.64 -3.28
N LYS A 156 -19.63 -2.30 -3.19
CA LYS A 156 -20.85 -1.55 -2.83
C LYS A 156 -21.97 -1.68 -3.87
N ARG A 157 -21.68 -2.17 -5.08
CA ARG A 157 -22.69 -2.48 -6.10
C ARG A 157 -23.23 -3.91 -5.97
N GLY A 158 -22.70 -4.70 -5.03
CA GLY A 158 -23.11 -6.09 -4.83
C GLY A 158 -22.41 -7.10 -5.73
N TYR A 159 -21.38 -6.69 -6.47
CA TYR A 159 -20.61 -7.57 -7.35
C TYR A 159 -19.39 -8.13 -6.63
N SER A 160 -19.22 -9.45 -6.73
CA SER A 160 -17.97 -10.17 -6.47
C SER A 160 -17.00 -10.05 -7.65
N VAL A 161 -15.83 -10.67 -7.54
CA VAL A 161 -14.84 -10.65 -8.64
C VAL A 161 -15.28 -11.51 -9.82
N VAL A 162 -16.01 -12.61 -9.59
CA VAL A 162 -16.63 -13.43 -10.64
C VAL A 162 -17.67 -12.61 -11.42
N ASP A 163 -18.50 -11.84 -10.72
CA ASP A 163 -19.52 -10.98 -11.34
C ASP A 163 -18.91 -9.84 -12.21
N MET A 164 -17.62 -9.54 -12.04
CA MET A 164 -16.94 -8.44 -12.72
C MET A 164 -16.07 -8.89 -13.91
N SER A 165 -15.90 -10.19 -14.13
CA SER A 165 -15.06 -10.70 -15.21
C SER A 165 -15.89 -11.20 -16.38
N ASP A 166 -15.57 -10.70 -17.58
CA ASP A 166 -16.00 -11.31 -18.85
C ASP A 166 -14.86 -12.14 -19.49
N ASN A 167 -13.71 -12.27 -18.82
CA ASN A 167 -12.56 -13.00 -19.35
C ASN A 167 -12.68 -14.50 -19.00
N PRO A 168 -12.81 -15.38 -20.01
CA PRO A 168 -13.02 -16.80 -19.78
C PRO A 168 -11.86 -17.51 -19.08
N ASP A 169 -10.62 -17.02 -19.24
CA ASP A 169 -9.45 -17.61 -18.59
C ASP A 169 -9.42 -17.26 -17.10
N ILE A 170 -9.72 -16.00 -16.76
CA ILE A 170 -9.86 -15.57 -15.36
C ILE A 170 -11.04 -16.26 -14.69
N LEU A 171 -12.19 -16.38 -15.37
CA LEU A 171 -13.36 -17.09 -14.83
C LEU A 171 -13.05 -18.55 -14.54
N ARG A 172 -12.39 -19.27 -15.46
CA ARG A 172 -11.96 -20.65 -15.22
C ARG A 172 -11.04 -20.77 -14.01
N PHE A 173 -10.14 -19.80 -13.84
CA PHE A 173 -9.22 -19.78 -12.70
C PHE A 173 -9.98 -19.55 -11.38
N LEU A 174 -10.89 -18.57 -11.34
CA LEU A 174 -11.73 -18.29 -10.17
C LEU A 174 -12.61 -19.49 -9.79
N GLU A 175 -13.27 -20.11 -10.78
CA GLU A 175 -14.08 -21.32 -10.58
C GLU A 175 -13.25 -22.48 -10.01
N SER A 176 -12.00 -22.64 -10.46
CA SER A 176 -11.12 -23.69 -9.94
C SER A 176 -10.68 -23.44 -8.49
N ALA A 177 -10.59 -22.17 -8.09
CA ALA A 177 -10.12 -21.77 -6.77
C ALA A 177 -11.24 -21.75 -5.70
N GLU A 178 -12.52 -21.80 -6.08
CA GLU A 178 -13.66 -21.94 -5.14
C GLU A 178 -13.85 -23.38 -4.59
N VAL A 179 -13.21 -24.38 -5.21
CA VAL A 179 -13.50 -25.81 -4.97
C VAL A 179 -12.52 -26.46 -3.98
N GLU A 180 -11.50 -25.75 -3.52
CA GLU A 180 -10.54 -26.20 -2.49
C GLU A 180 -10.83 -25.65 -1.09
#